data_AF-G6FP67-F1
#
_entry.id   AF-G6FP67-F1
#
_cell.length_a   1.000
_cell.length_b   1.000
_cell.length_c   1.000
_cell.angle_alpha   90.00
_cell.angle_beta   90.00
_cell.angle_gamma   90.00
#
_symmetry.space_group_name_H-M   'P 1'
#
loop_
_entity.id
_entity.type
_entity.pdbx_description
1 polymer ?
#
loop_
_entity_poly.entity_id
_entity_poly.type
_entity_poly.pdbx_seq_one_letter_code
_entity_poly.pdbx_strand_id
1 'polypeptide(L)'
;METKELKFLLKLLGCSNYRASLSGSVFKTFKGKDKICRNLGDRNLVDFSREIATVKILSPGQALLKLDPAELPITDQERKVLEKLSKTSGKIIPSKITSLKAAERDTTLKTLSDRGLIEVELKIKRTKAEVWLTERGIEYLRDHYSPKGAANISLDLLNNYVRFLRKTLRVKPEQVSTSAVHSAESGVETIINITDEEILETIRKLDKELGTDNYLPIYHLRQKLQPPLSRDELDKALYRLEEVEQIELSSLAEPRDYTPEQLDAGIPQVSGGSLFFITVS
;
A
#
# COMPACT_ATOMS: atom_id res chain seq x y z
N MET A 1 -8.93 7.32 13.52
CA MET A 1 -8.34 8.36 12.63
C MET A 1 -9.32 9.52 12.53
N GLU A 2 -8.86 10.78 12.58
CA GLU A 2 -9.76 11.95 12.47
C GLU A 2 -10.22 12.14 11.01
N THR A 3 -11.44 12.68 10.81
CA THR A 3 -12.01 12.95 9.48
C THR A 3 -11.09 13.78 8.57
N LYS A 4 -10.35 14.77 9.12
CA LYS A 4 -9.41 15.58 8.32
C LYS A 4 -8.21 14.77 7.86
N GLU A 5 -7.68 13.90 8.71
CA GLU A 5 -6.56 13.01 8.38
C GLU A 5 -6.98 12.00 7.31
N LEU A 6 -8.18 11.41 7.45
CA LEU A 6 -8.73 10.52 6.45
C LEU A 6 -8.87 11.22 5.10
N LYS A 7 -9.52 12.40 5.06
CA LYS A 7 -9.66 13.17 3.81
C LYS A 7 -8.31 13.50 3.19
N PHE A 8 -7.29 13.76 4.01
CA PHE A 8 -5.93 14.02 3.55
C PHE A 8 -5.33 12.79 2.84
N LEU A 9 -5.40 11.61 3.48
CA LEU A 9 -4.94 10.34 2.90
C LEU A 9 -5.71 9.99 1.62
N LEU A 10 -7.04 10.14 1.61
CA LEU A 10 -7.88 9.87 0.44
C LEU A 10 -7.59 10.82 -0.74
N LYS A 11 -7.22 12.08 -0.47
CA LYS A 11 -6.73 12.99 -1.52
C LYS A 11 -5.39 12.51 -2.07
N LEU A 12 -4.48 12.07 -1.20
CA LEU A 12 -3.16 11.58 -1.58
C LEU A 12 -3.24 10.29 -2.42
N LEU A 13 -4.19 9.39 -2.12
CA LEU A 13 -4.50 8.21 -2.94
C LEU A 13 -4.90 8.53 -4.38
N GLY A 14 -5.47 9.72 -4.62
CA GLY A 14 -5.83 10.19 -5.96
C GLY A 14 -4.64 10.74 -6.76
N CYS A 15 -3.47 10.88 -6.14
CA CYS A 15 -2.27 11.42 -6.79
C CYS A 15 -1.38 10.30 -7.36
N SER A 16 -0.63 10.64 -8.41
CA SER A 16 0.37 9.73 -8.99
C SER A 16 1.38 9.30 -7.93
N ASN A 17 1.66 7.99 -7.87
CA ASN A 17 2.55 7.37 -6.87
C ASN A 17 2.22 7.74 -5.42
N TYR A 18 0.95 8.07 -5.15
CA TYR A 18 0.49 8.54 -3.85
C TYR A 18 1.35 9.68 -3.28
N ARG A 19 1.87 10.54 -4.15
CA ARG A 19 2.78 11.65 -3.83
C ARG A 19 2.22 12.95 -4.37
N ALA A 20 2.32 14.02 -3.58
CA ALA A 20 1.92 15.35 -4.01
C ALA A 20 2.68 16.45 -3.29
N SER A 21 2.71 17.64 -3.90
CA SER A 21 3.19 18.84 -3.23
C SER A 21 2.23 19.24 -2.11
N LEU A 22 2.75 19.42 -0.89
CA LEU A 22 1.97 19.87 0.27
C LEU A 22 1.42 21.29 0.06
N SER A 23 2.10 22.13 -0.72
CA SER A 23 1.63 23.45 -1.15
C SER A 23 0.71 23.41 -2.38
N GLY A 24 0.52 22.25 -3.00
CA GLY A 24 -0.26 22.07 -4.22
C GLY A 24 -1.77 22.23 -4.02
N SER A 25 -2.50 22.29 -5.14
CA SER A 25 -3.96 22.44 -5.18
C SER A 25 -4.70 21.35 -4.40
N VAL A 26 -4.16 20.12 -4.39
CA VAL A 26 -4.69 18.95 -3.67
C VAL A 26 -4.94 19.23 -2.19
N PHE A 27 -4.05 19.99 -1.55
CA PHE A 27 -4.10 20.27 -0.11
C PHE A 27 -4.41 21.73 0.22
N LYS A 28 -4.79 22.55 -0.78
CA LYS A 28 -5.03 23.99 -0.60
C LYS A 28 -6.13 24.30 0.42
N THR A 29 -7.13 23.43 0.53
CA THR A 29 -8.29 23.59 1.42
C THR A 29 -8.05 23.08 2.85
N PHE A 30 -6.94 22.39 3.12
CA PHE A 30 -6.65 21.83 4.44
C PHE A 30 -6.02 22.88 5.36
N LYS A 31 -6.80 23.38 6.32
CA LYS A 31 -6.26 24.17 7.45
C LYS A 31 -5.41 23.26 8.34
N GLY A 32 -4.20 23.68 8.68
CA GLY A 32 -3.30 22.92 9.55
C GLY A 32 -2.68 21.67 8.90
N LYS A 33 -2.55 21.64 7.57
CA LYS A 33 -1.99 20.50 6.82
C LYS A 33 -0.61 20.04 7.30
N ASP A 34 0.24 20.95 7.79
CA ASP A 34 1.54 20.60 8.35
C ASP A 34 1.40 19.75 9.62
N LYS A 35 0.41 20.07 10.47
CA LYS A 35 0.10 19.29 11.68
C LYS A 35 -0.47 17.92 11.30
N ILE A 36 -1.38 17.89 10.34
CA ILE A 36 -1.93 16.62 9.80
C ILE A 36 -0.80 15.73 9.27
N CYS A 37 0.12 16.30 8.49
CA CYS A 37 1.26 15.61 7.92
C CYS A 37 2.20 15.05 9.01
N ARG A 38 2.50 15.84 10.05
CA ARG A 38 3.28 15.38 11.21
C ARG A 38 2.58 14.25 11.95
N ASN A 39 1.31 14.42 12.34
CA ASN A 39 0.54 13.41 13.06
C ASN A 39 0.41 12.09 12.28
N LEU A 40 0.27 12.15 10.95
CA LEU A 40 0.25 10.97 10.09
C LEU A 40 1.65 10.36 9.97
N GLY A 41 2.70 11.19 9.91
CA GLY A 41 4.10 10.77 9.90
C GLY A 41 4.56 10.12 11.20
N ASP A 42 4.08 10.60 12.35
CA ASP A 42 4.37 10.00 13.67
C ASP A 42 3.79 8.58 13.79
N ARG A 43 2.71 8.29 13.06
CA ARG A 43 2.14 6.94 12.90
C ARG A 43 2.72 6.18 11.71
N ASN A 44 3.70 6.76 11.03
CA ASN A 44 4.37 6.23 9.85
C ASN A 44 3.38 5.84 8.73
N LEU A 45 2.34 6.65 8.53
CA LEU A 45 1.34 6.49 7.45
C LEU A 45 1.66 7.35 6.23
N VAL A 46 2.34 8.47 6.44
CA VAL A 46 2.86 9.33 5.38
C VAL A 46 4.30 9.67 5.69
N ASP A 47 5.06 9.99 4.66
CA ASP A 47 6.37 10.61 4.80
C ASP A 47 6.44 11.87 3.94
N PHE A 48 7.42 12.72 4.20
CA PHE A 48 7.50 14.04 3.61
C PHE A 48 8.93 14.52 3.42
N SER A 49 9.11 15.45 2.49
CA SER A 49 10.42 16.04 2.25
C SER A 49 10.82 16.95 3.41
N ARG A 50 12.05 16.76 3.88
CA ARG A 50 12.61 17.48 5.04
C ARG A 50 13.69 18.47 4.63
N GLU A 51 13.85 19.52 5.41
CA GLU A 51 15.00 20.42 5.40
C GLU A 51 15.60 20.50 6.80
N ILE A 52 16.88 20.87 6.87
CA ILE A 52 17.56 21.15 8.12
C ILE A 52 16.97 22.44 8.71
N ALA A 53 16.26 22.31 9.82
CA ALA A 53 15.66 23.41 10.56
C ALA A 53 16.73 24.18 11.33
N THR A 54 17.50 23.45 12.13
CA THR A 54 18.55 24.00 12.98
C THR A 54 19.71 23.03 13.07
N VAL A 55 20.88 23.57 13.33
CA VAL A 55 22.12 22.84 13.55
C VAL A 55 22.82 23.31 14.82
N LYS A 56 23.48 22.38 15.49
CA LYS A 56 24.28 22.65 16.69
C LYS A 56 25.53 21.78 16.65
N ILE A 57 26.68 22.34 17.06
CA ILE A 57 27.89 21.53 17.21
C ILE A 57 27.78 20.59 18.42
N LEU A 58 28.23 19.35 18.26
CA LEU A 58 28.33 18.37 19.34
C LEU A 58 29.74 18.39 19.95
N SER A 59 29.90 17.76 21.12
CA SER A 59 31.20 17.65 21.81
C SER A 59 32.32 17.08 20.92
N PRO A 60 32.08 16.04 20.08
CA PRO A 60 33.09 15.55 19.14
C PRO A 60 33.53 16.61 18.12
N GLY A 61 32.59 17.37 17.56
CA GLY A 61 32.91 18.47 16.65
C GLY A 61 33.73 19.58 17.31
N GLN A 62 33.45 19.88 18.59
CA GLN A 62 34.25 20.86 19.33
C GLN A 62 35.66 20.35 19.65
N ALA A 63 35.79 19.07 20.03
CA ALA A 63 37.10 18.47 20.32
C ALA A 63 37.98 18.46 19.08
N LEU A 64 37.39 18.18 17.91
CA LEU A 64 38.08 18.17 16.63
C LEU A 64 38.67 19.55 16.29
N LEU A 65 37.99 20.65 16.61
CA LEU A 65 38.54 22.01 16.40
C LEU A 65 39.76 22.35 17.27
N LYS A 66 40.07 21.55 18.30
CA LYS A 66 41.22 21.76 19.19
C LYS A 66 42.49 21.05 18.71
N LEU A 67 42.38 20.16 17.72
CA LEU A 67 43.52 19.44 17.13
C LEU A 67 44.24 20.33 16.11
N ASP A 68 45.49 19.97 15.80
CA ASP A 68 46.27 20.65 14.76
C ASP A 68 45.54 20.54 13.40
N PRO A 69 45.29 21.66 12.68
CA PRO A 69 44.67 21.64 11.36
C PRO A 69 45.30 20.66 10.35
N ALA A 70 46.60 20.38 10.46
CA ALA A 70 47.30 19.45 9.56
C ALA A 70 46.94 17.97 9.80
N GLU A 71 46.42 17.61 10.98
CA GLU A 71 46.10 16.23 11.37
C GLU A 71 44.61 15.90 11.24
N LEU A 72 43.81 16.86 10.78
CA LEU A 72 42.37 16.77 10.79
C LEU A 72 41.82 15.98 9.59
N PRO A 73 41.03 14.91 9.81
CA PRO A 73 40.34 14.19 8.74
C PRO A 73 39.06 14.93 8.30
N ILE A 74 39.13 16.26 8.13
CA ILE A 74 38.02 17.09 7.65
C ILE A 74 38.53 18.05 6.58
N THR A 75 37.65 18.42 5.66
CA THR A 75 37.92 19.42 4.64
C THR A 75 37.92 20.84 5.23
N ASP A 76 38.55 21.79 4.53
CA ASP A 76 38.51 23.21 4.91
C ASP A 76 37.08 23.78 5.01
N GLN A 77 36.17 23.28 4.17
CA GLN A 77 34.77 23.69 4.19
C GLN A 77 34.06 23.20 5.46
N GLU A 78 34.23 21.92 5.81
CA GLU A 78 33.72 21.34 7.06
C GLU A 78 34.29 22.07 8.27
N ARG A 79 35.59 22.39 8.26
CA ARG A 79 36.27 23.14 9.34
C ARG A 79 35.65 24.52 9.55
N LYS A 80 35.44 25.28 8.46
CA LYS A 80 34.79 26.61 8.52
C LYS A 80 33.37 26.54 9.08
N VAL A 81 32.61 25.49 8.75
CA VAL A 81 31.28 25.27 9.31
C VAL A 81 31.35 24.99 10.81
N LEU A 82 32.21 24.06 11.24
CA LEU A 82 32.40 23.74 12.65
C LEU A 82 32.88 24.95 13.45
N GLU A 83 33.84 25.73 12.94
CA GLU A 83 34.30 26.97 13.58
C GLU A 83 33.15 27.96 13.78
N LYS A 84 32.30 28.15 12.75
CA LYS A 84 31.15 29.04 12.85
C LYS A 84 30.14 28.56 13.90
N LEU A 85 29.90 27.25 13.98
CA LEU A 85 29.02 26.65 14.97
C LEU A 85 29.61 26.74 16.38
N SER A 86 30.92 26.57 16.55
CA SER A 86 31.61 26.66 17.84
C SER A 86 31.52 28.06 18.47
N LYS A 87 31.46 29.10 17.63
CA LYS A 87 31.32 30.50 18.06
C LYS A 87 29.89 30.89 18.41
N THR A 88 28.91 30.01 18.19
CA THR A 88 27.50 30.32 18.46
C THR A 88 26.99 29.50 19.63
N SER A 89 26.47 30.16 20.66
CA SER A 89 25.81 29.48 21.78
C SER A 89 24.44 28.97 21.34
N GLY A 90 24.36 27.67 21.06
CA GLY A 90 23.09 26.96 20.83
C GLY A 90 22.80 26.60 19.36
N LYS A 91 21.52 26.35 19.08
CA LYS A 91 21.01 25.95 17.76
C LYS A 91 20.94 27.16 16.83
N ILE A 92 21.46 27.04 15.60
CA ILE A 92 21.33 28.07 14.56
C ILE A 92 20.65 27.54 13.31
N ILE A 93 20.05 28.43 12.52
CA ILE A 93 19.50 28.09 11.21
C ILE A 93 20.61 28.01 10.15
N PRO A 94 20.57 27.08 9.18
CA PRO A 94 21.61 26.94 8.15
C PRO A 94 21.91 28.23 7.38
N SER A 95 20.92 29.10 7.15
CA SER A 95 21.11 30.36 6.42
C SER A 95 22.09 31.33 7.09
N LYS A 96 22.39 31.16 8.39
CA LYS A 96 23.41 31.96 9.11
C LYS A 96 24.84 31.48 8.86
N ILE A 97 25.00 30.33 8.23
CA ILE A 97 26.29 29.82 7.73
C ILE A 97 26.44 30.35 6.30
N THR A 98 27.01 31.54 6.18
CA THR A 98 27.19 32.26 4.92
C THR A 98 28.51 31.93 4.21
N SER A 99 29.35 31.09 4.81
CA SER A 99 30.65 30.68 4.27
C SER A 99 30.57 29.74 3.06
N LEU A 100 29.38 29.23 2.75
CA LEU A 100 29.14 28.24 1.69
C LEU A 100 27.87 28.59 0.92
N LYS A 101 27.81 28.20 -0.36
CA LYS A 101 26.56 28.27 -1.15
C LYS A 101 25.54 27.29 -0.58
N ALA A 102 24.24 27.53 -0.86
CA ALA A 102 23.16 26.76 -0.25
C ALA A 102 23.29 25.23 -0.45
N ALA A 103 23.56 24.78 -1.67
CA ALA A 103 23.72 23.34 -1.97
C ALA A 103 24.94 22.73 -1.27
N GLU A 104 26.10 23.40 -1.34
CA GLU A 104 27.34 22.97 -0.69
C GLU A 104 27.18 22.90 0.84
N ARG A 105 26.50 23.89 1.42
CA ARG A 105 26.19 23.93 2.85
C ARG A 105 25.34 22.74 3.26
N ASP A 106 24.27 22.44 2.54
CA ASP A 106 23.37 21.35 2.92
C ASP A 106 24.08 19.99 2.83
N THR A 107 24.91 19.78 1.80
CA THR A 107 25.79 18.60 1.69
C THR A 107 26.77 18.53 2.86
N THR A 108 27.44 19.63 3.19
CA THR A 108 28.42 19.68 4.28
C THR A 108 27.78 19.39 5.63
N LEU A 109 26.61 19.98 5.91
CA LEU A 109 25.87 19.74 7.15
C LEU A 109 25.41 18.28 7.26
N LYS A 110 25.02 17.66 6.14
CA LYS A 110 24.68 16.24 6.12
C LYS A 110 25.89 15.38 6.46
N THR A 111 27.03 15.58 5.80
CA THR A 111 28.27 14.83 6.08
C THR A 111 28.71 14.98 7.54
N LEU A 112 28.68 16.19 8.09
CA LEU A 112 29.03 16.44 9.50
C LEU A 112 28.07 15.77 10.48
N SER A 113 26.77 15.72 10.14
CA SER A 113 25.75 15.05 10.94
C SER A 113 25.93 13.54 10.92
N ASP A 114 26.17 12.96 9.74
CA ASP A 114 26.39 11.52 9.54
C ASP A 114 27.65 11.05 10.32
N ARG A 115 28.64 11.94 10.49
CA ARG A 115 29.85 11.72 11.29
C ARG A 115 29.68 11.98 12.79
N GLY A 116 28.48 12.36 13.24
CA GLY A 116 28.21 12.67 14.66
C GLY A 116 28.92 13.92 15.20
N LEU A 117 29.41 14.80 14.33
CA LEU A 117 30.11 16.03 14.72
C LEU A 117 29.13 17.18 15.05
N ILE A 118 27.93 17.12 14.47
CA ILE A 118 26.86 18.09 14.70
C ILE A 118 25.53 17.36 14.89
N GLU A 119 24.62 18.04 15.58
CA GLU A 119 23.21 17.67 15.70
C GLU A 119 22.40 18.50 14.71
N VAL A 120 21.54 17.84 13.94
CA VAL A 120 20.61 18.49 13.01
C VAL A 120 19.17 18.19 13.43
N GLU A 121 18.36 19.24 13.45
CA GLU A 121 16.91 19.10 13.62
C GLU A 121 16.27 19.21 12.23
N LEU A 122 15.49 18.21 11.83
CA LEU A 122 14.81 18.18 10.55
C LEU A 122 13.35 18.63 10.71
N LYS A 123 12.84 19.39 9.73
CA LYS A 123 11.43 19.77 9.63
C LYS A 123 10.91 19.60 8.21
N ILE A 124 9.60 19.64 8.03
CA ILE A 124 8.97 19.70 6.70
C ILE A 124 9.56 20.88 5.92
N LYS A 125 9.95 20.65 4.65
CA LYS A 125 10.45 21.71 3.78
C LYS A 125 9.49 22.91 3.74
N ARG A 126 10.02 24.13 3.78
CA ARG A 126 9.19 25.34 3.67
C ARG A 126 8.72 25.58 2.25
N THR A 127 9.56 25.24 1.27
CA THR A 127 9.29 25.44 -0.16
C THR A 127 9.29 24.09 -0.87
N LYS A 128 8.34 23.93 -1.80
CA LYS A 128 8.18 22.70 -2.60
C LYS A 128 8.19 21.43 -1.74
N ALA A 129 7.55 21.48 -0.56
CA ALA A 129 7.43 20.31 0.28
C ALA A 129 6.57 19.26 -0.44
N GLU A 130 7.00 18.01 -0.35
CA GLU A 130 6.29 16.86 -0.89
C GLU A 130 5.86 15.97 0.27
N VAL A 131 4.73 15.32 0.10
CA VAL A 131 4.18 14.31 1.01
C VAL A 131 3.80 13.10 0.18
N TRP A 132 4.03 11.90 0.72
CA TRP A 132 3.67 10.64 0.07
C TRP A 132 3.24 9.59 1.10
N LEU A 133 2.49 8.58 0.66
CA LEU A 133 2.21 7.42 1.50
C LEU A 133 3.48 6.59 1.67
N THR A 134 3.71 6.11 2.90
CA THR A 134 4.71 5.09 3.19
C THR A 134 4.16 3.71 2.82
N GLU A 135 5.04 2.71 2.76
CA GLU A 135 4.63 1.30 2.63
C GLU A 135 3.65 0.90 3.74
N ARG A 136 4.01 1.19 4.99
CA ARG A 136 3.12 0.99 6.15
C ARG A 136 1.80 1.75 6.02
N GLY A 137 1.80 2.96 5.46
CA GLY A 137 0.58 3.73 5.22
C GLY A 137 -0.34 3.06 4.19
N ILE A 138 0.25 2.51 3.14
CA ILE A 138 -0.44 1.71 2.12
C ILE A 138 -1.01 0.44 2.75
N GLU A 139 -0.22 -0.34 3.49
CA GLU A 139 -0.67 -1.56 4.19
C GLU A 139 -1.79 -1.25 5.17
N TYR A 140 -1.61 -0.25 6.03
CA TYR A 140 -2.62 0.16 6.99
C TYR A 140 -3.95 0.50 6.30
N LEU A 141 -3.91 1.27 5.20
CA LEU A 141 -5.11 1.64 4.45
C LEU A 141 -5.76 0.46 3.72
N ARG A 142 -5.02 -0.59 3.39
CA ARG A 142 -5.52 -1.76 2.67
C ARG A 142 -6.10 -2.80 3.63
N ASP A 143 -5.35 -3.11 4.69
CA ASP A 143 -5.54 -4.32 5.48
C ASP A 143 -6.14 -4.03 6.85
N HIS A 144 -5.91 -2.82 7.40
CA HIS A 144 -6.28 -2.51 8.78
C HIS A 144 -7.31 -1.38 8.92
N TYR A 145 -7.46 -0.54 7.89
CA TYR A 145 -8.32 0.61 7.97
C TYR A 145 -9.80 0.23 7.83
N SER A 146 -10.53 0.28 8.94
CA SER A 146 -11.97 0.11 8.98
C SER A 146 -12.65 1.47 9.26
N PRO A 147 -13.35 2.07 8.28
CA PRO A 147 -14.04 3.34 8.50
C PRO A 147 -15.20 3.15 9.49
N LYS A 148 -15.29 4.03 10.48
CA LYS A 148 -16.38 4.07 11.47
C LYS A 148 -16.88 5.50 11.65
N GLY A 149 -18.16 5.66 11.99
CA GLY A 149 -18.79 6.95 12.30
C GLY A 149 -19.48 7.63 11.09
N ALA A 150 -19.93 8.87 11.30
CA ALA A 150 -20.80 9.62 10.37
C ALA A 150 -20.05 10.70 9.56
N ALA A 151 -18.81 10.43 9.14
CA ALA A 151 -18.02 11.41 8.41
C ALA A 151 -18.52 11.62 6.97
N ASN A 152 -18.75 12.87 6.57
CA ASN A 152 -19.13 13.22 5.19
C ASN A 152 -17.91 13.18 4.26
N ILE A 153 -17.87 12.23 3.33
CA ILE A 153 -16.83 12.04 2.32
C ILE A 153 -17.45 12.22 0.92
N SER A 154 -16.77 12.90 0.00
CA SER A 154 -17.26 13.05 -1.38
C SER A 154 -17.02 11.77 -2.19
N LEU A 155 -17.83 11.57 -3.25
CA LEU A 155 -17.65 10.42 -4.14
C LEU A 155 -16.27 10.37 -4.79
N ASP A 156 -15.62 11.51 -5.05
CA ASP A 156 -14.23 11.54 -5.54
C ASP A 156 -13.24 10.89 -4.57
N LEU A 157 -13.40 11.16 -3.27
CA LEU A 157 -12.53 10.60 -2.24
C LEU A 157 -12.78 9.10 -2.06
N LEU A 158 -14.04 8.68 -2.13
CA LEU A 158 -14.40 7.26 -2.12
C LEU A 158 -13.83 6.56 -3.36
N ASN A 159 -13.96 7.16 -4.54
CA ASN A 159 -13.41 6.65 -5.78
C ASN A 159 -11.89 6.47 -5.71
N ASN A 160 -11.16 7.41 -5.10
CA ASN A 160 -9.72 7.26 -4.87
C ASN A 160 -9.40 6.04 -4.01
N TYR A 161 -10.19 5.80 -2.96
CA TYR A 161 -10.02 4.63 -2.09
C TYR A 161 -10.33 3.31 -2.82
N VAL A 162 -11.45 3.24 -3.53
CA VAL A 162 -11.84 2.05 -4.30
C VAL A 162 -10.81 1.74 -5.40
N ARG A 163 -10.33 2.76 -6.11
CA ARG A 163 -9.27 2.59 -7.12
C ARG A 163 -7.98 2.09 -6.48
N PHE A 164 -7.61 2.62 -5.32
CA PHE A 164 -6.47 2.16 -4.55
C PHE A 164 -6.59 0.67 -4.21
N LEU A 165 -7.70 0.24 -3.60
CA LEU A 165 -7.94 -1.17 -3.26
C LEU A 165 -7.90 -2.08 -4.49
N ARG A 166 -8.55 -1.69 -5.59
CA ARG A 166 -8.50 -2.45 -6.85
C ARG A 166 -7.08 -2.60 -7.39
N LYS A 167 -6.21 -1.59 -7.20
CA LYS A 167 -4.81 -1.68 -7.63
C LYS A 167 -4.00 -2.57 -6.70
N THR A 168 -4.13 -2.41 -5.40
CA THR A 168 -3.29 -3.11 -4.42
C THR A 168 -3.67 -4.58 -4.26
N LEU A 169 -4.94 -4.92 -4.45
CA LEU A 169 -5.42 -6.31 -4.40
C LEU A 169 -5.18 -7.08 -5.70
N ARG A 170 -4.92 -6.38 -6.83
CA ARG A 170 -4.59 -7.02 -8.12
C ARG A 170 -3.11 -7.43 -8.25
N VAL A 171 -2.23 -6.92 -7.39
CA VAL A 171 -0.78 -7.23 -7.46
C VAL A 171 -0.46 -8.40 -6.53
N LYS A 172 -0.84 -9.60 -6.95
CA LYS A 172 -0.10 -10.82 -6.61
C LYS A 172 0.17 -11.58 -7.91
N PRO A 173 1.21 -11.22 -8.68
CA PRO A 173 1.75 -12.11 -9.69
C PRO A 173 2.46 -13.24 -8.94
N GLU A 174 2.04 -14.48 -9.19
CA GLU A 174 2.80 -15.66 -8.83
C GLU A 174 4.21 -15.55 -9.42
N GLN A 175 5.20 -15.32 -8.55
CA GLN A 175 6.56 -15.74 -8.87
C GLN A 175 6.59 -17.26 -8.69
N VAL A 176 6.55 -17.94 -9.83
CA VAL A 176 6.94 -19.35 -9.97
C VAL A 176 8.36 -19.48 -9.39
N SER A 177 8.45 -20.02 -8.19
CA SER A 177 9.69 -20.55 -7.63
C SER A 177 9.45 -22.01 -7.34
N THR A 178 9.87 -22.84 -8.28
CA THR A 178 10.14 -24.26 -8.09
C THR A 178 11.12 -24.42 -6.93
N SER A 179 10.69 -25.03 -5.83
CA SER A 179 11.54 -25.86 -4.96
C SER A 179 10.69 -26.72 -4.06
N ALA A 180 11.13 -27.98 -3.96
CA ALA A 180 10.47 -29.09 -3.33
C ALA A 180 10.24 -28.92 -1.82
N VAL A 181 9.09 -29.45 -1.38
CA VAL A 181 8.84 -30.25 -0.18
C VAL A 181 9.85 -30.10 0.97
N HIS A 182 9.39 -29.55 2.10
CA HIS A 182 9.53 -30.21 3.40
C HIS A 182 8.42 -29.74 4.36
N SER A 183 7.78 -30.73 4.96
CA SER A 183 6.67 -30.66 5.91
C SER A 183 7.09 -30.08 7.26
N ALA A 184 6.21 -29.30 7.89
CA ALA A 184 5.69 -29.52 9.25
C ALA A 184 5.09 -28.23 9.85
N GLU A 185 3.80 -28.31 10.16
CA GLU A 185 3.06 -27.70 11.27
C GLU A 185 3.59 -26.40 11.90
N SER A 186 2.83 -25.32 11.74
CA SER A 186 2.28 -24.55 12.88
C SER A 186 1.32 -23.48 12.37
N GLY A 187 0.14 -23.41 12.97
CA GLY A 187 -1.03 -22.68 12.48
C GLY A 187 -0.82 -21.20 12.21
N VAL A 188 -1.27 -20.75 11.04
CA VAL A 188 -1.55 -19.37 10.70
C VAL A 188 -2.75 -19.35 9.75
N GLU A 189 -3.68 -18.44 10.04
CA GLU A 189 -4.93 -18.16 9.35
C GLU A 189 -4.85 -18.37 7.83
N THR A 190 -5.65 -19.32 7.35
CA THR A 190 -5.78 -19.72 5.96
C THR A 190 -6.14 -18.52 5.08
N ILE A 191 -5.15 -17.98 4.37
CA ILE A 191 -5.35 -17.42 3.03
C ILE A 191 -5.74 -18.63 2.18
N ILE A 192 -7.04 -18.92 2.07
CA ILE A 192 -7.52 -20.04 1.26
C ILE A 192 -7.32 -19.66 -0.21
N ASN A 193 -6.13 -19.95 -0.74
CA ASN A 193 -5.94 -20.12 -2.17
C ASN A 193 -6.64 -21.44 -2.52
N ILE A 194 -7.94 -21.40 -2.81
CA ILE A 194 -8.67 -22.58 -3.26
C ILE A 194 -8.10 -22.99 -4.63
N THR A 195 -7.54 -24.19 -4.70
CA THR A 195 -6.97 -24.80 -5.89
C THR A 195 -8.06 -25.39 -6.79
N ASP A 196 -7.73 -25.64 -8.07
CA ASP A 196 -8.68 -26.23 -9.03
C ASP A 196 -9.11 -27.64 -8.57
N GLU A 197 -8.20 -28.39 -7.94
CA GLU A 197 -8.48 -29.68 -7.31
C GLU A 197 -9.49 -29.58 -6.15
N GLU A 198 -9.35 -28.56 -5.28
CA GLU A 198 -10.30 -28.33 -4.19
C GLU A 198 -11.69 -27.89 -4.71
N ILE A 199 -11.72 -27.16 -5.83
CA ILE A 199 -12.98 -26.82 -6.51
C ILE A 199 -13.64 -28.09 -7.06
N LEU A 200 -12.87 -28.97 -7.71
CA LEU A 200 -13.38 -30.25 -8.21
C LEU A 200 -13.91 -31.15 -7.10
N GLU A 201 -13.18 -31.26 -5.97
CA GLU A 201 -13.65 -32.00 -4.80
C GLU A 201 -14.94 -31.39 -4.23
N THR A 202 -15.03 -30.07 -4.21
CA THR A 202 -16.25 -29.37 -3.77
C THR A 202 -17.43 -29.66 -4.68
N ILE A 203 -17.22 -29.69 -6.00
CA ILE A 203 -18.24 -30.07 -7.00
C ILE A 203 -18.73 -31.50 -6.72
N ARG A 204 -17.83 -32.48 -6.61
CA ARG A 204 -18.17 -33.88 -6.32
C ARG A 204 -18.92 -34.04 -5.00
N LYS A 205 -18.51 -33.31 -3.97
CA LYS A 205 -19.16 -33.32 -2.66
C LYS A 205 -20.57 -32.74 -2.75
N LEU A 206 -20.74 -31.61 -3.44
CA LEU A 206 -22.04 -30.97 -3.63
C LEU A 206 -23.00 -31.84 -4.44
N ASP A 207 -22.50 -32.47 -5.50
CA ASP A 207 -23.31 -33.37 -6.33
C ASP A 207 -23.87 -34.54 -5.50
N LYS A 208 -23.02 -35.15 -4.66
CA LYS A 208 -23.42 -36.21 -3.74
C LYS A 208 -24.35 -35.73 -2.60
N GLU A 209 -24.13 -34.53 -2.07
CA GLU A 209 -24.93 -33.95 -0.98
C GLU A 209 -26.35 -33.58 -1.46
N LEU A 210 -26.46 -33.07 -2.68
CA LEU A 210 -27.72 -32.60 -3.25
C LEU A 210 -28.43 -33.67 -4.09
N GLY A 211 -27.74 -34.78 -4.41
CA GLY A 211 -28.28 -35.86 -5.22
C GLY A 211 -28.60 -35.39 -6.65
N THR A 212 -27.74 -34.56 -7.23
CA THR A 212 -27.96 -33.97 -8.56
C THR A 212 -27.56 -34.89 -9.72
N ASP A 213 -27.22 -36.15 -9.44
CA ASP A 213 -26.88 -37.19 -10.41
C ASP A 213 -25.91 -36.72 -11.51
N ASN A 214 -24.83 -36.06 -11.09
CA ASN A 214 -23.80 -35.49 -11.94
C ASN A 214 -24.26 -34.32 -12.84
N TYR A 215 -25.27 -33.57 -12.39
CA TYR A 215 -25.82 -32.43 -13.12
C TYR A 215 -26.01 -31.23 -12.18
N LEU A 216 -24.89 -30.75 -11.62
CA LEU A 216 -24.89 -29.76 -10.54
C LEU A 216 -25.09 -28.33 -11.07
N PRO A 217 -26.13 -27.59 -10.62
CA PRO A 217 -26.26 -26.18 -10.96
C PRO A 217 -25.13 -25.31 -10.37
N ILE A 218 -24.55 -24.42 -11.19
CA ILE A 218 -23.41 -23.56 -10.83
C ILE A 218 -23.70 -22.66 -9.60
N TYR A 219 -24.96 -22.28 -9.39
CA TYR A 219 -25.32 -21.40 -8.28
C TYR A 219 -25.06 -22.03 -6.90
N HIS A 220 -25.14 -23.35 -6.76
CA HIS A 220 -24.81 -24.04 -5.52
C HIS A 220 -23.32 -23.96 -5.21
N LEU A 221 -22.48 -24.11 -6.25
CA LEU A 221 -21.04 -23.96 -6.12
C LEU A 221 -20.68 -22.51 -5.72
N ARG A 222 -21.35 -21.51 -6.32
CA ARG A 222 -21.16 -20.10 -5.96
C ARG A 222 -21.54 -19.82 -4.51
N GLN A 223 -22.69 -20.31 -4.05
CA GLN A 223 -23.12 -20.11 -2.65
C GLN A 223 -22.12 -20.68 -1.65
N LYS A 224 -21.45 -21.78 -1.98
CA LYS A 224 -20.49 -22.44 -1.09
C LYS A 224 -19.09 -21.82 -1.13
N LEU A 225 -18.67 -21.32 -2.29
CA LEU A 225 -17.32 -20.83 -2.52
C LEU A 225 -17.19 -19.30 -2.55
N GLN A 226 -18.31 -18.55 -2.53
CA GLN A 226 -18.30 -17.09 -2.54
C GLN A 226 -18.93 -16.50 -1.26
N PRO A 227 -18.15 -15.82 -0.39
CA PRO A 227 -16.68 -15.74 -0.36
C PRO A 227 -16.01 -17.06 0.12
N PRO A 228 -14.74 -17.35 -0.25
CA PRO A 228 -13.68 -16.39 -0.63
C PRO A 228 -13.45 -16.12 -2.13
N LEU A 229 -13.92 -16.97 -3.06
CA LEU A 229 -13.71 -16.76 -4.50
C LEU A 229 -14.65 -15.67 -5.06
N SER A 230 -14.16 -14.86 -6.00
CA SER A 230 -15.02 -13.98 -6.78
C SER A 230 -15.71 -14.73 -7.93
N ARG A 231 -16.75 -14.11 -8.50
CA ARG A 231 -17.48 -14.60 -9.69
C ARG A 231 -16.54 -14.90 -10.85
N ASP A 232 -15.70 -13.94 -11.22
CA ASP A 232 -14.77 -14.10 -12.34
C ASP A 232 -13.68 -15.15 -12.07
N GLU A 233 -13.25 -15.32 -10.81
CA GLU A 233 -12.23 -16.32 -10.44
C GLU A 233 -12.78 -17.75 -10.53
N LEU A 234 -13.98 -17.97 -10.01
CA LEU A 234 -14.64 -19.27 -10.12
C LEU A 234 -14.95 -19.62 -11.58
N ASP A 235 -15.41 -18.65 -12.39
CA ASP A 235 -15.72 -18.88 -13.80
C ASP A 235 -14.47 -19.30 -14.57
N LYS A 236 -13.32 -18.64 -14.32
CA LYS A 236 -12.04 -19.03 -14.91
C LYS A 236 -11.58 -20.40 -14.45
N ALA A 237 -11.81 -20.77 -13.19
CA ALA A 237 -11.46 -22.10 -12.68
C ALA A 237 -12.29 -23.20 -13.36
N LEU A 238 -13.59 -22.96 -13.54
CA LEU A 238 -14.48 -23.89 -14.26
C LEU A 238 -14.05 -24.06 -15.72
N TYR A 239 -13.70 -22.98 -16.42
CA TYR A 239 -13.16 -23.10 -17.79
C TYR A 239 -11.83 -23.86 -17.85
N ARG A 240 -10.94 -23.71 -16.86
CA ARG A 240 -9.69 -24.50 -16.80
C ARG A 240 -9.98 -25.98 -16.58
N LEU A 241 -10.89 -26.31 -15.66
CA LEU A 241 -11.31 -27.68 -15.37
C LEU A 241 -11.97 -28.33 -16.60
N GLU A 242 -12.74 -27.56 -17.38
CA GLU A 242 -13.33 -28.01 -18.64
C GLU A 242 -12.26 -28.24 -19.72
N GLU A 243 -11.26 -27.35 -19.82
CA GLU A 243 -10.15 -27.49 -20.78
C GLU A 243 -9.29 -28.74 -20.53
N VAL A 244 -9.15 -29.17 -19.27
CA VAL A 244 -8.47 -30.43 -18.90
C VAL A 244 -9.42 -31.63 -18.82
N GLU A 245 -10.64 -31.52 -19.37
CA GLU A 245 -11.65 -32.57 -19.47
C GLU A 245 -12.11 -33.15 -18.11
N GLN A 246 -11.94 -32.43 -17.01
CA GLN A 246 -12.37 -32.87 -15.67
C GLN A 246 -13.85 -32.59 -15.39
N ILE A 247 -14.42 -31.61 -16.09
CA ILE A 247 -15.84 -31.27 -16.04
C ILE A 247 -16.35 -30.92 -17.44
N GLU A 248 -17.66 -30.95 -17.63
CA GLU A 248 -18.37 -30.36 -18.77
C GLU A 248 -19.37 -29.31 -18.29
N LEU A 249 -19.44 -28.18 -18.99
CA LEU A 249 -20.42 -27.13 -18.73
C LEU A 249 -21.56 -27.20 -19.76
N SER A 250 -22.80 -27.25 -19.28
CA SER A 250 -23.98 -27.31 -20.14
C SER A 250 -24.96 -26.17 -19.85
N SER A 251 -25.71 -25.77 -20.88
CA SER A 251 -26.65 -24.67 -20.83
C SER A 251 -28.03 -25.11 -20.33
N LEU A 252 -28.77 -24.16 -19.76
CA LEU A 252 -30.15 -24.38 -19.34
C LEU A 252 -31.10 -24.25 -20.54
N ALA A 253 -31.84 -25.32 -20.84
CA ALA A 253 -32.83 -25.32 -21.91
C ALA A 253 -34.16 -24.62 -21.52
N GLU A 254 -34.64 -24.83 -20.29
CA GLU A 254 -35.89 -24.24 -19.80
C GLU A 254 -35.71 -23.55 -18.44
N PRO A 255 -35.89 -22.22 -18.35
CA PRO A 255 -35.63 -21.45 -17.14
C PRO A 255 -36.77 -21.46 -16.10
N ARG A 256 -37.85 -22.22 -16.33
CA ARG A 256 -39.13 -22.07 -15.60
C ARG A 256 -39.05 -22.42 -14.11
N ASP A 257 -38.10 -23.28 -13.74
CA ASP A 257 -37.99 -23.80 -12.37
C ASP A 257 -36.97 -23.05 -11.50
N TYR A 258 -36.36 -21.97 -12.02
CA TYR A 258 -35.30 -21.23 -11.35
C TYR A 258 -35.69 -19.77 -11.09
N THR A 259 -35.29 -19.24 -9.93
CA THR A 259 -35.50 -17.83 -9.63
C THR A 259 -34.60 -16.94 -10.50
N PRO A 260 -34.94 -15.65 -10.70
CA PRO A 260 -34.10 -14.72 -11.44
C PRO A 260 -32.65 -14.65 -10.91
N GLU A 261 -32.46 -14.77 -9.59
CA GLU A 261 -31.14 -14.77 -8.95
C GLU A 261 -30.35 -16.05 -9.25
N GLN A 262 -31.03 -17.20 -9.34
CA GLN A 262 -30.40 -18.47 -9.73
C GLN A 262 -30.01 -18.44 -11.21
N LEU A 263 -30.86 -17.88 -12.07
CA LEU A 263 -30.58 -17.69 -13.49
C LEU A 263 -29.39 -16.74 -13.71
N ASP A 264 -29.32 -15.64 -12.95
CA ASP A 264 -28.20 -14.71 -13.03
C ASP A 264 -26.88 -15.35 -12.57
N ALA A 265 -26.90 -16.40 -11.76
CA ALA A 265 -25.68 -17.08 -11.33
C ALA A 265 -25.01 -17.91 -12.45
N GLY A 266 -25.65 -18.12 -13.60
CA GLY A 266 -25.03 -18.77 -14.76
C GLY A 266 -23.83 -17.99 -15.34
N ILE A 267 -23.07 -18.66 -16.21
CA ILE A 267 -21.95 -18.03 -16.94
C ILE A 267 -22.46 -17.58 -18.32
N PRO A 268 -22.55 -16.27 -18.60
CA PRO A 268 -23.14 -15.77 -19.84
C PRO A 268 -22.29 -16.12 -21.07
N GLN A 269 -22.94 -16.56 -22.14
CA GLN A 269 -22.34 -16.89 -23.43
C GLN A 269 -22.65 -15.83 -24.49
N VAL A 270 -21.72 -15.64 -25.43
CA VAL A 270 -21.84 -14.66 -26.53
C VAL A 270 -23.03 -14.98 -27.46
N SER A 271 -23.42 -16.25 -27.56
CA SER A 271 -24.52 -16.74 -28.40
C SER A 271 -25.92 -16.55 -27.80
N GLY A 272 -26.05 -15.93 -26.62
CA GLY A 272 -27.36 -15.58 -26.04
C GLY A 272 -27.96 -16.61 -25.08
N GLY A 273 -27.13 -17.42 -24.43
CA GLY A 273 -27.51 -18.32 -23.33
C GLY A 273 -26.53 -18.23 -22.15
N SER A 274 -26.77 -19.00 -21.09
CA SER A 274 -25.84 -19.13 -19.96
C SER A 274 -25.50 -20.58 -19.71
N LEU A 275 -24.22 -20.88 -19.48
CA LEU A 275 -23.82 -22.16 -18.89
C LEU A 275 -24.35 -22.20 -17.46
N PHE A 276 -24.93 -23.33 -17.09
CA PHE A 276 -25.74 -23.43 -15.90
C PHE A 276 -25.46 -24.69 -15.08
N PHE A 277 -25.11 -25.80 -15.74
CA PHE A 277 -24.82 -27.06 -15.07
C PHE A 277 -23.37 -27.48 -15.25
N ILE A 278 -22.87 -28.19 -14.25
CA ILE A 278 -21.55 -28.81 -14.20
C ILE A 278 -21.76 -30.33 -14.13
N THR A 279 -21.16 -31.04 -15.06
CA THR A 279 -21.03 -32.51 -15.06
C THR A 279 -19.58 -32.85 -14.79
N VAL A 280 -19.29 -33.79 -13.89
CA VAL A 280 -17.92 -34.29 -13.65
C VAL A 280 -17.65 -35.46 -14.60
N SER A 281 -16.49 -35.44 -15.25
CA SER A 281 -16.02 -36.54 -16.13
C SER A 281 -15.44 -37.73 -15.36
#